data_AF-A0A957E0V2-F1
#
_entry.id   AF-A0A957E0V2-F1
#
_cell.length_a   1.000
_cell.length_b   1.000
_cell.length_c   1.000
_cell.angle_alpha   90.00
_cell.angle_beta   90.00
_cell.angle_gamma   90.00
#
_symmetry.space_group_name_H-M   'P 1'
#
loop_
_entity.id
_entity.type
_entity.pdbx_description
1 polymer ?
#
loop_
_entity_poly.entity_id
_entity_poly.type
_entity_poly.pdbx_seq_one_letter_code
_entity_poly.pdbx_strand_id
1 'polypeptide(L)'
;MATIQPYVAKGTQVNQKIELKAKKVVWITAGRGIVSAISDYVVAVDGKISILGYNGDLNIHLRLTDENASATSGPCVLQLNTLTDENATYKVGHDTLTVYAVLGGEKQNISILRCNKDEQTECKLFGHVNETVHLDPVT
;
A
#
# COMPACT_ATOMS: atom_id res chain seq x y z
N MET A 1 14.74 -7.18 -4.36
CA MET A 1 14.69 -6.42 -5.62
C MET A 1 13.70 -5.29 -5.39
N ALA A 2 14.09 -4.04 -5.62
CA ALA A 2 13.21 -2.89 -5.44
C ALA A 2 12.29 -2.68 -6.65
N THR A 3 11.37 -3.61 -6.82
CA THR A 3 10.24 -3.51 -7.74
C THR A 3 8.95 -3.75 -6.96
N ILE A 4 7.82 -3.19 -7.37
CA ILE A 4 6.54 -3.30 -6.66
C ILE A 4 5.98 -4.72 -6.66
N GLN A 5 6.07 -5.42 -7.80
CA GLN A 5 5.32 -6.65 -8.07
C GLN A 5 5.51 -7.71 -6.99
N PRO A 6 6.73 -8.04 -6.53
CA PRO A 6 6.96 -9.03 -5.48
C PRO A 6 6.22 -8.77 -4.16
N TYR A 7 5.76 -7.55 -3.92
CA TYR A 7 5.16 -7.14 -2.65
C TYR A 7 3.64 -6.98 -2.71
N VAL A 8 3.04 -7.01 -3.91
CA VAL A 8 1.58 -6.93 -4.12
C VAL A 8 1.01 -8.24 -4.65
N ALA A 9 -0.27 -8.52 -4.42
CA ALA A 9 -0.93 -9.76 -4.80
C ALA A 9 -0.63 -10.18 -6.25
N LYS A 10 -0.42 -11.47 -6.47
CA LYS A 10 -0.06 -12.03 -7.77
C LYS A 10 -1.17 -11.77 -8.78
N GLY A 11 -0.80 -11.31 -9.97
CA GLY A 11 -1.75 -10.99 -11.03
C GLY A 11 -2.46 -9.64 -10.89
N THR A 12 -2.07 -8.81 -9.90
CA THR A 12 -2.53 -7.43 -9.81
C THR A 12 -2.26 -6.69 -11.12
N GLN A 13 -3.27 -6.02 -11.66
CA GLN A 13 -3.24 -5.34 -12.95
C GLN A 13 -4.06 -4.05 -12.89
N VAL A 14 -3.84 -3.13 -13.83
CA VAL A 14 -4.66 -1.92 -13.95
C VAL A 14 -6.13 -2.30 -14.16
N ASN A 15 -7.04 -1.52 -13.57
CA ASN A 15 -8.48 -1.75 -13.52
C ASN A 15 -8.93 -2.94 -12.65
N GLN A 16 -8.02 -3.61 -11.94
CA GLN A 16 -8.38 -4.66 -11.00
C GLN A 16 -9.15 -4.06 -9.82
N LYS A 17 -10.36 -4.57 -9.56
CA LYS A 17 -11.11 -4.21 -8.35
C LYS A 17 -10.44 -4.81 -7.13
N ILE A 18 -10.43 -4.07 -6.03
CA ILE A 18 -9.90 -4.54 -4.75
C ILE A 18 -10.88 -4.28 -3.61
N GLU A 19 -10.88 -5.15 -2.61
CA GLU A 19 -11.49 -4.90 -1.31
C GLU A 19 -10.42 -4.63 -0.27
N LEU A 20 -10.58 -3.53 0.47
CA LEU A 20 -9.80 -3.27 1.67
C LEU A 20 -10.48 -3.98 2.84
N LYS A 21 -9.78 -4.93 3.46
CA LYS A 21 -10.24 -5.61 4.68
C LYS A 21 -9.40 -5.15 5.87
N ALA A 22 -10.06 -4.74 6.95
CA ALA A 22 -9.39 -4.36 8.20
C ALA A 22 -9.67 -5.40 9.28
N LYS A 23 -8.69 -5.64 10.15
CA LYS A 23 -8.83 -6.60 11.25
C LYS A 23 -9.39 -5.93 12.49
N LYS A 24 -10.59 -6.32 12.90
CA LYS A 24 -11.14 -6.08 14.25
C LYS A 24 -11.20 -7.44 14.96
N VAL A 25 -12.32 -7.78 15.60
CA VAL A 25 -12.59 -9.14 16.12
C VAL A 25 -12.72 -10.15 14.97
N VAL A 26 -13.19 -9.69 13.81
CA VAL A 26 -13.22 -10.43 12.54
C VAL A 26 -12.69 -9.52 11.42
N TRP A 27 -12.36 -10.10 10.27
CA TRP A 27 -12.03 -9.33 9.05
C TRP A 27 -13.30 -8.74 8.47
N ILE A 28 -13.37 -7.42 8.39
CA ILE A 28 -14.49 -6.68 7.80
C ILE A 28 -14.01 -5.93 6.56
N THR A 29 -14.84 -5.90 5.51
CA THR A 29 -14.59 -5.03 4.36
C THR A 29 -14.73 -3.58 4.83
N ALA A 30 -13.59 -2.89 4.90
CA ALA A 30 -13.46 -1.50 5.31
C ALA A 30 -13.54 -0.54 4.12
N GLY A 31 -13.32 -1.02 2.90
CA GLY A 31 -13.35 -0.19 1.71
C GLY A 31 -13.28 -0.99 0.43
N ARG A 32 -13.44 -0.29 -0.69
CA ARG A 32 -13.31 -0.85 -2.03
C ARG A 32 -12.59 0.14 -2.92
N GLY A 33 -11.85 -0.36 -3.89
CA GLY A 33 -11.13 0.47 -4.84
C GLY A 33 -10.83 -0.25 -6.14
N ILE A 34 -10.03 0.41 -6.94
CA ILE A 34 -9.51 -0.06 -8.21
C ILE A 34 -8.02 0.26 -8.28
N VAL A 35 -7.23 -0.66 -8.82
CA VAL A 35 -5.83 -0.41 -9.14
C VAL A 35 -5.79 0.51 -10.36
N SER A 36 -5.46 1.78 -10.16
CA SER A 36 -5.41 2.78 -11.22
C SER A 36 -4.07 2.81 -11.95
N ALA A 37 -2.99 2.37 -11.30
CA ALA A 37 -1.69 2.16 -11.93
C ALA A 37 -0.95 0.99 -11.27
N ILE A 38 -0.23 0.21 -12.08
CA ILE A 38 0.77 -0.74 -11.60
C ILE A 38 1.87 -0.91 -12.64
N SER A 39 3.12 -0.82 -12.19
CA SER A 39 4.34 -1.06 -12.96
C SER A 39 5.45 -1.48 -12.00
N ASP A 40 6.66 -1.71 -12.51
CA ASP A 40 7.81 -2.11 -11.70
C ASP A 40 8.11 -1.13 -10.55
N TYR A 41 7.80 0.16 -10.71
CA TYR A 41 8.16 1.19 -9.74
C TYR A 41 6.97 1.99 -9.22
N VAL A 42 5.75 1.69 -9.68
CA VAL A 42 4.54 2.43 -9.31
C VAL A 42 3.41 1.49 -8.95
N VAL A 43 2.69 1.80 -7.88
CA VAL A 43 1.36 1.26 -7.61
C VAL A 43 0.44 2.39 -7.16
N ALA A 44 -0.76 2.42 -7.73
CA ALA A 44 -1.81 3.34 -7.38
C ALA A 44 -3.14 2.60 -7.19
N VAL A 45 -3.84 2.95 -6.12
CA VAL A 45 -5.17 2.43 -5.78
C VAL A 45 -6.06 3.61 -5.46
N ASP A 46 -7.18 3.69 -6.16
CA ASP A 46 -8.20 4.71 -5.93
C ASP A 46 -9.52 4.05 -5.53
N GLY A 47 -10.21 4.60 -4.53
CA GLY A 47 -11.36 3.96 -3.94
C GLY A 47 -12.01 4.76 -2.83
N LYS A 48 -12.77 4.06 -1.99
CA LYS A 48 -13.45 4.62 -0.81
C LYS A 48 -13.34 3.67 0.38
N ILE A 49 -13.22 4.26 1.56
CA ILE A 49 -13.36 3.59 2.85
C ILE A 49 -14.72 3.95 3.43
N SER A 50 -15.39 2.95 3.99
CA SER A 50 -16.62 3.05 4.75
C SER A 50 -16.54 2.09 5.93
N ILE A 51 -16.11 2.60 7.08
CA ILE A 51 -16.11 1.88 8.36
C ILE A 51 -16.97 2.66 9.36
N LEU A 52 -17.44 1.99 10.42
CA LEU A 52 -18.30 2.61 11.44
C LEU A 52 -17.71 3.95 11.94
N GLY A 53 -18.37 5.05 11.59
CA GLY A 53 -17.98 6.42 11.97
C GLY A 53 -17.02 7.14 11.02
N TYR A 54 -16.55 6.50 9.95
CA TYR A 54 -15.67 7.11 8.95
C TYR A 54 -16.04 6.70 7.52
N ASN A 55 -16.35 7.70 6.70
CA ASN A 55 -16.53 7.57 5.26
C ASN A 55 -15.59 8.56 4.58
N GLY A 56 -14.81 8.08 3.62
CA GLY A 56 -13.86 8.93 2.92
C GLY A 56 -13.27 8.26 1.69
N ASP A 57 -12.43 9.00 1.01
CA ASP A 57 -11.67 8.48 -0.12
C ASP A 57 -10.52 7.58 0.36
N LEU A 58 -10.14 6.65 -0.51
CA LEU A 58 -8.97 5.80 -0.38
C LEU A 58 -8.10 6.07 -1.61
N ASN A 59 -7.05 6.87 -1.48
CA ASN A 59 -6.10 7.07 -2.56
C ASN A 59 -4.72 6.68 -2.02
N ILE A 60 -4.14 5.62 -2.56
CA ILE A 60 -2.80 5.16 -2.18
C ILE A 60 -1.96 5.19 -3.44
N HIS A 61 -0.96 6.07 -3.50
CA HIS A 61 -0.01 6.13 -4.60
C HIS A 61 1.40 6.01 -4.05
N LEU A 62 2.14 5.03 -4.54
CA LEU A 62 3.54 4.80 -4.21
C LEU A 62 4.35 4.77 -5.50
N ARG A 63 5.41 5.58 -5.55
CA ARG A 63 6.38 5.59 -6.64
C ARG A 63 7.81 5.48 -6.09
N LEU A 64 8.55 4.45 -6.48
CA LEU A 64 10.00 4.37 -6.26
C LEU A 64 10.67 5.29 -7.29
N THR A 65 11.37 6.34 -6.86
CA THR A 65 11.81 7.43 -7.76
C THR A 65 13.20 7.21 -8.33
N ASP A 66 13.97 6.29 -7.77
CA ASP A 66 15.27 5.89 -8.31
C ASP A 66 15.17 4.88 -9.45
N GLU A 67 13.99 4.27 -9.64
CA GLU A 67 13.68 3.30 -10.72
C GLU A 67 14.76 2.21 -10.85
N ASN A 68 15.30 1.77 -9.71
CA ASN A 68 16.44 0.86 -9.65
C ASN A 68 16.04 -0.49 -9.03
N ALA A 69 15.83 -1.50 -9.88
CA ALA A 69 15.45 -2.85 -9.41
C ALA A 69 16.51 -3.48 -8.47
N SER A 70 17.80 -3.16 -8.65
CA SER A 70 18.89 -3.73 -7.84
C SER A 70 19.02 -3.11 -6.45
N ALA A 71 18.39 -1.95 -6.22
CA ALA A 71 18.45 -1.26 -4.94
C ALA A 71 17.78 -2.09 -3.83
N THR A 72 18.31 -1.94 -2.62
CA THR A 72 17.70 -2.45 -1.39
C THR A 72 17.05 -1.37 -0.54
N SER A 73 17.27 -0.11 -0.90
CA SER A 73 16.66 1.09 -0.33
C SER A 73 16.87 2.27 -1.26
N GLY A 74 15.98 3.24 -1.24
CA GLY A 74 16.06 4.41 -2.10
C GLY A 74 14.99 5.45 -1.79
N PRO A 75 14.97 6.56 -2.53
CA PRO A 75 13.92 7.55 -2.45
C PRO A 75 12.60 7.02 -3.04
N CYS A 76 11.48 7.49 -2.51
CA CYS A 76 10.17 7.28 -3.09
C CYS A 76 9.26 8.48 -2.82
N VAL A 77 8.13 8.52 -3.52
CA VAL A 77 6.99 9.39 -3.19
C VAL A 77 5.86 8.52 -2.69
N LEU A 78 5.25 8.93 -1.57
CA LEU A 78 4.05 8.30 -1.04
C LEU A 78 2.95 9.34 -0.90
N GLN A 79 1.79 9.03 -1.47
CA GLN A 79 0.55 9.75 -1.21
C GLN A 79 -0.47 8.81 -0.58
N LEU A 80 -1.05 9.25 0.55
CA LEU A 80 -2.21 8.65 1.18
C LEU A 80 -3.30 9.71 1.30
N ASN A 81 -4.38 9.54 0.53
CA ASN A 81 -5.47 10.50 0.38
C ASN A 81 -4.94 11.88 -0.02
N THR A 82 -5.17 12.90 0.81
CA THR A 82 -4.71 14.28 0.57
C THR A 82 -3.30 14.55 1.11
N LEU A 83 -2.67 13.58 1.77
CA LEU A 83 -1.34 13.73 2.36
C LEU A 83 -0.29 13.13 1.42
N THR A 84 0.73 13.91 1.10
CA THR A 84 1.85 13.48 0.24
C THR A 84 3.15 13.75 0.94
N ASP A 85 4.06 12.78 0.89
CA ASP A 85 5.48 12.96 1.21
C ASP A 85 6.31 12.69 -0.04
N GLU A 86 6.85 13.77 -0.62
CA GLU A 86 7.73 13.73 -1.79
C GLU A 86 9.17 13.30 -1.45
N ASN A 87 9.52 13.28 -0.16
CA ASN A 87 10.85 12.94 0.34
C ASN A 87 10.85 11.62 1.11
N ALA A 88 9.83 10.79 0.92
CA ALA A 88 9.74 9.48 1.51
C ALA A 88 10.92 8.59 1.06
N THR A 89 11.19 7.56 1.83
CA THR A 89 12.22 6.56 1.48
C THR A 89 11.65 5.17 1.61
N TYR A 90 12.23 4.22 0.89
CA TYR A 90 11.86 2.82 0.99
C TYR A 90 13.06 1.96 1.37
N LYS A 91 12.77 0.77 1.89
CA LYS A 91 13.71 -0.32 2.11
C LYS A 91 13.04 -1.64 1.78
N VAL A 92 13.75 -2.52 1.10
CA VAL A 92 13.32 -3.90 0.86
C VAL A 92 14.13 -4.88 1.69
N GLY A 93 13.45 -5.88 2.24
CA GLY A 93 14.07 -6.96 3.00
C GLY A 93 13.03 -7.97 3.48
N HIS A 94 13.41 -9.26 3.57
CA HIS A 94 12.52 -10.34 4.03
C HIS A 94 11.13 -10.30 3.36
N ASP A 95 11.12 -10.24 2.02
CA ASP A 95 9.88 -10.20 1.20
C ASP A 95 8.91 -9.06 1.53
N THR A 96 9.43 -7.99 2.14
CA THR A 96 8.68 -6.81 2.52
C THR A 96 9.29 -5.57 1.87
N LEU A 97 8.43 -4.69 1.36
CA LEU A 97 8.73 -3.31 1.00
C LEU A 97 8.24 -2.41 2.13
N THR A 98 9.15 -1.76 2.83
CA THR A 98 8.82 -0.80 3.88
C THR A 98 9.06 0.62 3.39
N VAL A 99 8.04 1.46 3.48
CA VAL A 99 8.09 2.90 3.18
C VAL A 99 8.14 3.68 4.48
N TYR A 100 9.05 4.65 4.57
CA TYR A 100 9.20 5.59 5.65
C TYR A 100 8.79 6.97 5.14
N ALA A 101 7.74 7.55 5.72
CA ALA A 101 7.18 8.81 5.27
C ALA A 101 6.79 9.71 6.45
N VAL A 102 6.67 11.01 6.18
CA VAL A 102 6.11 12.02 7.08
C VAL A 102 4.80 12.53 6.48
N LEU A 103 3.68 12.05 7.02
CA LEU A 103 2.34 12.40 6.53
C LEU A 103 1.62 13.24 7.58
N GLY A 104 1.17 14.45 7.21
CA GLY A 104 0.52 15.36 8.13
C GLY A 104 1.42 15.82 9.29
N GLY A 105 2.74 15.81 9.09
CA GLY A 105 3.74 16.13 10.12
C GLY A 105 4.17 14.95 11.00
N GLU A 106 3.55 13.78 10.85
CA GLU A 106 3.82 12.60 11.67
C GLU A 106 4.61 11.55 10.90
N LYS A 107 5.60 10.94 11.58
CA LYS A 107 6.38 9.83 11.02
C LYS A 107 5.52 8.57 10.96
N GLN A 108 5.52 7.91 9.81
CA GLN A 108 4.79 6.68 9.55
C GLN A 108 5.66 5.69 8.79
N ASN A 109 5.52 4.41 9.15
CA ASN A 109 6.14 3.30 8.46
C ASN A 109 5.03 2.43 7.86
N ILE A 110 5.13 2.12 6.57
CA ILE A 110 4.16 1.29 5.87
C ILE A 110 4.88 0.08 5.32
N SER A 111 4.58 -1.10 5.83
CA SER A 111 5.10 -2.36 5.31
C SER A 111 4.09 -2.98 4.36
N ILE A 112 4.57 -3.33 3.16
CA ILE A 112 3.80 -3.93 2.08
C ILE A 112 4.43 -5.30 1.78
N LEU A 113 3.62 -6.35 1.83
CA LEU A 113 4.04 -7.71 1.55
C LEU A 113 2.90 -8.53 0.97
N ARG A 114 3.25 -9.57 0.22
CA ARG A 114 2.28 -10.61 -0.17
C ARG A 114 1.96 -11.50 1.02
N CYS A 115 0.71 -11.93 1.11
CA CYS A 115 0.29 -12.94 2.07
C CYS A 115 -0.76 -13.88 1.45
N ASN A 116 -1.23 -14.86 2.24
CA ASN A 116 -2.21 -15.87 1.80
C ASN A 116 -1.85 -16.51 0.43
N LYS A 117 -0.69 -17.17 0.35
CA LYS A 117 -0.21 -17.84 -0.89
C LYS A 117 -0.16 -16.91 -2.11
N ASP A 118 0.28 -15.67 -1.91
CA ASP A 118 0.38 -14.61 -2.92
C ASP A 118 -0.96 -14.05 -3.42
N GLU A 119 -2.09 -14.43 -2.83
CA GLU A 119 -3.43 -13.98 -3.27
C GLU A 119 -3.81 -12.61 -2.71
N GLN A 120 -3.16 -12.17 -1.64
CA GLN A 120 -3.50 -10.93 -0.93
C GLN A 120 -2.27 -10.03 -0.79
N THR A 121 -2.52 -8.72 -0.72
CA THR A 121 -1.51 -7.74 -0.31
C THR A 121 -1.81 -7.33 1.12
N GLU A 122 -0.86 -7.55 2.03
CA GLU A 122 -0.93 -7.03 3.39
C GLU A 122 -0.22 -5.67 3.46
N CYS A 123 -0.91 -4.67 4.00
CA CYS A 123 -0.37 -3.37 4.31
C CYS A 123 -0.45 -3.14 5.83
N LYS A 124 0.70 -2.92 6.47
CA LYS A 124 0.79 -2.60 7.88
C LYS A 124 1.24 -1.17 8.05
N LEU A 125 0.40 -0.35 8.67
CA LEU A 125 0.74 1.00 9.05
C LEU A 125 1.21 0.99 10.50
N PHE A 126 2.40 1.53 10.75
CA PHE A 126 2.98 1.73 12.07
C PHE A 126 3.31 3.22 12.27
N GLY A 127 2.99 3.76 13.45
CA GLY A 127 3.22 5.17 13.75
C GLY A 127 2.21 5.69 14.77
N HIS A 128 1.60 6.84 14.48
CA HIS A 128 0.54 7.42 15.32
C HIS A 128 -0.67 6.47 15.48
N VAL A 129 -0.94 5.66 14.46
CA VAL A 129 -1.91 4.57 14.51
C VAL A 129 -1.20 3.28 14.08
N ASN A 130 -1.46 2.18 14.78
CA ASN A 130 -0.97 0.85 14.42
C ASN A 130 -2.14 0.04 13.84
N GLU A 131 -2.20 -0.08 12.52
CA GLU A 131 -3.28 -0.76 11.81
C GLU A 131 -2.74 -1.76 10.79
N THR A 132 -3.47 -2.86 10.59
CA THR A 132 -3.16 -3.84 9.54
C THR A 132 -4.39 -4.02 8.66
N VAL A 133 -4.19 -3.86 7.36
CA VAL A 133 -5.22 -4.02 6.34
C VAL A 133 -4.75 -4.95 5.24
N HIS A 134 -5.69 -5.66 4.61
CA HIS A 134 -5.46 -6.48 3.43
C HIS A 134 -6.14 -5.84 2.23
N LEU A 135 -5.47 -5.82 1.09
CA LEU A 135 -6.04 -5.50 -0.22
C LEU A 135 -6.22 -6.81 -0.99
N ASP A 136 -7.48 -7.17 -1.19
CA ASP A 136 -7.88 -8.42 -1.84
C ASP A 136 -8.35 -8.13 -3.26
N PRO A 137 -7.67 -8.63 -4.31
CA PRO A 137 -8.19 -8.58 -5.67
C PRO A 137 -9.54 -9.29 -5.77
N VAL A 138 -10.54 -8.63 -6.37
CA VAL A 138 -11.86 -9.23 -6.59
C VAL A 138 -11.90 -9.84 -7.99
N THR A 139 -12.16 -11.14 -8.08
CA THR A 139 -12.39 -11.87 -9.34
C THR A 139 -13.70 -11.47 -10.00
#